data_AF-A0A5A7PXV4-F1
#
_entry.id   AF-A0A5A7PXV4-F1
#
_cell.length_a   1.000
_cell.length_b   1.000
_cell.length_c   1.000
_cell.angle_alpha   90.00
_cell.angle_beta   90.00
_cell.angle_gamma   90.00
#
_symmetry.space_group_name_H-M   'P 1'
#
loop_
_entity.id
_entity.type
_entity.pdbx_description
1 polymer ?
#
loop_
_entity_poly.entity_id
_entity_poly.type
_entity_poly.pdbx_seq_one_letter_code
_entity_poly.pdbx_strand_id
1 'polypeptide(L)'
;MQALGYNPRLISVLSRPSSRLNLRPFSSSSSSDYSDQSRGGLPRFFSETLPSLKARKVLIGKEATFNFLRTSLENLQGGIVRVKGDEFWHMTRVLRLGVNDRVELFNGKGGLVEGRIEKIDVAGVDLEATESPKLVSPQATQWHIFAAFSTLKGGRADWLVEKCTELGASSVTPLLTERSNSISENRVDRLQRLILAATKQCQRLHEMILKPPITVVNLLPIVGQSRLSLVAVAEATPVLNTLRVLNKETAGIVIIGPEGDFTDKELISLTEAGATAVGLGPHRLRVETATIALLSTLMLWSDSQEAISNESPIFPLSPHQTPSYRHTHHSAPPSNSELKAPYKKMAIQLENLVESIKSKVRSLKKSKKPYVKMDKSASVRVEIRSRKAKKLIDKTLKAADRPGKKHIP
;
A
#
# COMPACT_ATOMS: atom_id res chain seq x y z
N MET A 1 -2.21 -42.23 53.23
CA MET A 1 -1.11 -42.78 52.42
C MET A 1 -0.99 -41.90 51.19
N GLN A 2 -0.07 -40.92 51.21
CA GLN A 2 1.19 -40.93 50.45
C GLN A 2 0.97 -41.19 48.94
N ALA A 3 1.50 -40.43 47.98
CA ALA A 3 2.35 -39.25 47.97
C ALA A 3 2.60 -38.90 46.49
N LEU A 4 2.67 -37.60 46.16
CA LEU A 4 3.55 -36.98 45.14
C LEU A 4 3.25 -37.25 43.64
N GLY A 5 3.34 -36.30 42.72
CA GLY A 5 3.88 -34.95 42.81
C GLY A 5 3.46 -34.08 41.64
N TYR A 6 3.15 -32.83 41.98
CA TYR A 6 3.14 -31.66 41.10
C TYR A 6 4.48 -31.54 40.35
N ASN A 7 4.44 -31.26 39.04
CA ASN A 7 5.62 -30.84 38.29
C ASN A 7 5.36 -29.46 37.62
N PRO A 8 6.07 -28.39 38.03
CA PRO A 8 5.81 -27.01 37.64
C PRO A 8 6.74 -26.58 36.48
N ARG A 9 6.20 -26.34 35.27
CA ARG A 9 6.94 -25.65 34.19
C ARG A 9 6.02 -24.85 33.24
N LEU A 10 5.26 -23.90 33.79
CA LEU A 10 4.53 -22.91 32.99
C LEU A 10 4.49 -21.50 33.62
N ILE A 11 5.53 -21.13 34.36
CA ILE A 11 5.71 -19.76 34.87
C ILE A 11 7.19 -19.40 34.81
N SER A 12 7.63 -18.78 33.70
CA SER A 12 8.90 -18.04 33.66
C SER A 12 9.08 -17.18 32.38
N VAL A 13 8.23 -16.18 32.12
CA VAL A 13 8.63 -14.98 31.35
C VAL A 13 7.91 -13.71 31.85
N LEU A 14 7.63 -13.61 33.16
CA LEU A 14 7.15 -12.38 33.79
C LEU A 14 7.96 -12.11 35.05
N SER A 15 9.23 -11.70 34.87
CA SER A 15 10.00 -10.97 35.89
C SER A 15 11.47 -10.80 35.45
N ARG A 16 11.80 -9.71 34.76
CA ARG A 16 13.12 -9.04 34.81
C ARG A 16 12.93 -7.54 34.52
N PRO A 17 13.80 -6.68 35.08
CA PRO A 17 13.39 -5.43 35.71
C PRO A 17 13.19 -4.27 34.73
N SER A 18 12.38 -3.33 35.17
CA SER A 18 12.11 -2.02 34.60
C SER A 18 13.37 -1.24 34.24
N SER A 19 13.81 -1.34 32.98
CA SER A 19 14.44 -0.22 32.29
C SER A 19 13.31 0.64 31.72
N ARG A 20 13.24 1.90 32.17
CA ARG A 20 12.33 2.89 31.58
C ARG A 20 12.77 3.09 30.13
N LEU A 21 12.18 2.35 29.20
CA LEU A 21 12.14 2.72 27.81
C LEU A 21 11.34 4.02 27.74
N ASN A 22 12.05 5.14 27.60
CA ASN A 22 11.46 6.39 27.16
C ASN A 22 10.85 6.14 25.78
N LEU A 23 9.57 5.77 25.75
CA LEU A 23 8.73 5.91 24.57
C LEU A 23 8.70 7.40 24.26
N ARG A 24 9.58 7.84 23.35
CA ARG A 24 9.43 9.14 22.70
C ARG A 24 8.24 8.99 21.75
N PRO A 25 7.08 9.63 22.00
CA PRO A 25 6.17 9.88 20.89
C PRO A 25 6.90 10.77 19.87
N PHE A 26 6.55 10.62 18.60
CA PHE A 26 7.06 11.46 17.51
C PHE A 26 7.08 12.94 17.92
N SER A 27 8.24 13.56 17.73
CA SER A 27 8.65 14.85 18.27
C SER A 27 7.61 15.96 18.15
N SER A 28 7.25 16.52 19.30
CA SER A 28 6.61 17.82 19.48
C SER A 28 7.63 18.94 19.30
N SER A 29 7.46 19.81 18.32
CA SER A 29 8.05 21.16 18.33
C SER A 29 7.10 22.10 19.06
N SER A 30 7.57 22.68 20.17
CA SER A 30 6.87 23.68 20.96
C SER A 30 7.10 25.08 20.38
N SER A 31 6.03 25.75 19.97
CA SER A 31 5.88 27.19 20.18
C SER A 31 4.39 27.52 20.25
N SER A 32 4.03 28.24 21.30
CA SER A 32 2.69 28.71 21.65
C SER A 32 2.04 29.54 20.55
N ASP A 33 0.83 29.18 20.12
CA ASP A 33 -0.38 29.98 20.36
C ASP A 33 -1.63 29.32 19.72
N TYR A 34 -2.70 29.28 20.51
CA TYR A 34 -4.09 28.85 20.28
C TYR A 34 -4.53 28.37 18.87
N SER A 35 -4.72 27.06 18.71
CA SER A 35 -6.06 26.41 18.70
C SER A 35 -5.93 24.95 18.25
N ASP A 36 -6.28 24.05 19.17
CA ASP A 36 -6.28 22.61 19.00
C ASP A 36 -7.43 22.17 18.08
N GLN A 37 -7.12 21.50 16.97
CA GLN A 37 -8.00 20.48 16.38
C GLN A 37 -7.19 19.27 15.91
N SER A 38 -6.64 18.54 16.88
CA SER A 38 -6.39 17.09 16.79
C SER A 38 -5.57 16.61 15.56
N ARG A 39 -4.25 16.78 15.69
CA ARG A 39 -3.11 16.27 14.86
C ARG A 39 -2.32 17.30 14.02
N GLY A 40 -2.25 18.54 14.49
CA GLY A 40 -1.01 19.32 14.55
C GLY A 40 -0.44 19.92 13.25
N GLY A 41 -1.20 19.96 12.16
CA GLY A 41 -0.81 20.64 10.91
C GLY A 41 -1.74 21.80 10.58
N LEU A 42 -1.28 22.75 9.78
CA LEU A 42 -2.13 23.81 9.24
C LEU A 42 -3.21 23.23 8.32
N PRO A 43 -4.41 23.84 8.25
CA PRO A 43 -5.41 23.46 7.26
C PRO A 43 -4.83 23.52 5.85
N ARG A 44 -4.98 22.44 5.08
CA ARG A 44 -4.41 22.31 3.73
C ARG A 44 -5.48 22.34 2.64
N PHE A 45 -5.24 23.16 1.62
CA PHE A 45 -6.16 23.39 0.51
C PHE A 45 -5.46 23.20 -0.82
N PHE A 46 -6.22 22.76 -1.81
CA PHE A 46 -5.68 22.55 -3.15
C PHE A 46 -5.59 23.86 -3.93
N SER A 47 -4.50 24.04 -4.67
CA SER A 47 -4.38 25.11 -5.67
C SER A 47 -3.54 24.62 -6.84
N GLU A 48 -4.09 24.71 -8.05
CA GLU A 48 -3.35 24.37 -9.28
C GLU A 48 -2.12 25.27 -9.47
N THR A 49 -2.23 26.52 -9.03
CA THR A 49 -1.17 27.52 -9.06
C THR A 49 -0.66 27.77 -7.65
N LEU A 50 0.63 27.48 -7.44
CA LEU A 50 1.38 28.00 -6.31
C LEU A 50 2.18 29.22 -6.79
N PRO A 51 2.71 30.08 -5.90
CA PRO A 51 3.63 31.13 -6.32
C PRO A 51 4.76 30.44 -7.10
N SER A 52 4.79 30.66 -8.40
CA SER A 52 5.79 30.04 -9.27
C SER A 52 6.91 31.05 -9.49
N LEU A 53 8.12 30.54 -9.81
CA LEU A 53 9.29 31.30 -10.24
C LEU A 53 9.08 32.14 -11.53
N LYS A 54 7.83 32.40 -11.96
CA LYS A 54 7.55 33.25 -13.11
C LYS A 54 7.42 34.71 -12.68
N ALA A 55 8.56 35.39 -12.81
CA ALA A 55 8.73 36.81 -13.10
C ALA A 55 7.65 37.74 -12.53
N ARG A 56 8.03 38.48 -11.48
CA ARG A 56 7.55 39.86 -11.34
C ARG A 56 7.72 40.53 -12.70
N LYS A 57 6.62 40.87 -13.36
CA LYS A 57 6.63 41.84 -14.44
C LYS A 57 6.88 43.20 -13.79
N VAL A 58 8.12 43.46 -13.38
CA VAL A 58 8.54 44.83 -13.14
C VAL A 58 8.60 45.47 -14.52
N LEU A 59 7.73 46.43 -14.77
CA LEU A 59 7.83 47.35 -15.89
C LEU A 59 9.14 48.13 -15.72
N ILE A 60 10.25 47.57 -16.19
CA ILE A 60 11.46 48.32 -16.48
C ILE A 60 11.61 48.31 -17.99
N GLY A 61 11.81 49.50 -18.54
CA GLY A 61 11.66 49.81 -19.96
C GLY A 61 12.44 48.90 -20.90
N LYS A 62 11.88 48.78 -22.11
CA LYS A 62 12.48 48.36 -23.38
C LYS A 62 13.94 47.89 -23.31
N GLU A 63 14.14 46.58 -23.19
CA GLU A 63 14.98 45.76 -24.08
C GLU A 63 14.97 44.29 -23.61
N ALA A 64 14.54 43.42 -24.51
CA ALA A 64 14.34 42.00 -24.24
C ALA A 64 15.61 41.21 -24.59
N THR A 65 16.16 40.49 -23.61
CA THR A 65 17.01 39.33 -23.89
C THR A 65 16.46 38.12 -23.12
N PHE A 66 16.11 37.10 -23.90
CA PHE A 66 15.41 35.90 -23.48
C PHE A 66 16.45 34.85 -23.07
N ASN A 67 16.89 34.86 -21.80
CA ASN A 67 17.78 33.81 -21.27
C ASN A 67 17.00 32.89 -20.33
N PHE A 68 16.58 31.76 -20.90
CA PHE A 68 15.98 30.61 -20.22
C PHE A 68 17.10 29.77 -19.57
N LEU A 69 17.54 30.14 -18.37
CA LEU A 69 18.46 29.32 -17.58
C LEU A 69 18.06 29.31 -16.11
N ARG A 70 17.71 28.10 -15.64
CA ARG A 70 17.97 27.51 -14.32
C ARG A 70 18.71 28.45 -13.34
N THR A 71 17.99 29.31 -12.63
CA THR A 71 18.59 30.22 -11.64
C THR A 71 17.73 30.29 -10.38
N SER A 72 18.36 29.93 -9.27
CA SER A 72 18.05 30.21 -7.86
C SER A 72 16.61 30.08 -7.34
N LEU A 73 16.46 29.15 -6.39
CA LEU A 73 15.43 29.14 -5.35
C LEU A 73 15.65 30.31 -4.37
N GLU A 74 15.62 31.55 -4.88
CA GLU A 74 15.78 32.74 -4.04
C GLU A 74 14.41 33.36 -3.74
N ASN A 75 13.97 33.15 -2.50
CA ASN A 75 12.90 33.83 -1.76
C ASN A 75 11.68 34.31 -2.57
N LEU A 76 10.70 33.41 -2.75
CA LEU A 76 9.34 33.73 -3.20
C LEU A 76 8.40 34.13 -2.04
N GLN A 77 8.96 34.53 -0.90
CA GLN A 77 8.18 35.08 0.22
C GLN A 77 7.41 36.32 -0.25
N GLY A 78 6.14 36.42 0.14
CA GLY A 78 5.24 37.51 -0.26
C GLY A 78 4.54 37.32 -1.60
N GLY A 79 4.64 36.16 -2.26
CA GLY A 79 3.84 35.85 -3.45
C GLY A 79 2.35 35.65 -3.10
N ILE A 80 1.45 36.34 -3.81
CA ILE A 80 -0.01 36.21 -3.59
C ILE A 80 -0.59 35.10 -4.47
N VAL A 81 -1.35 34.19 -3.87
CA VAL A 81 -2.17 33.18 -4.55
C VAL A 81 -3.64 33.43 -4.28
N ARG A 82 -4.43 33.52 -5.34
CA ARG A 82 -5.89 33.64 -5.24
C ARG A 82 -6.55 32.26 -5.25
N VAL A 83 -7.25 31.91 -4.19
CA VAL A 83 -8.08 30.70 -4.08
C VAL A 83 -9.55 31.05 -4.35
N LYS A 84 -10.23 30.22 -5.15
CA LYS A 84 -11.62 30.41 -5.60
C LYS A 84 -12.40 29.10 -5.52
N GLY A 85 -13.71 29.15 -5.80
CA GLY A 85 -14.57 27.97 -5.93
C GLY A 85 -14.73 27.19 -4.63
N ASP A 86 -14.68 25.87 -4.72
CA ASP A 86 -14.95 24.95 -3.61
C ASP A 86 -13.96 25.14 -2.43
N GLU A 87 -12.68 25.37 -2.72
CA GLU A 87 -11.65 25.60 -1.71
C GLU A 87 -11.90 26.92 -0.95
N PHE A 88 -12.29 27.98 -1.67
CA PHE A 88 -12.70 29.26 -1.06
C PHE A 88 -13.91 29.09 -0.12
N TRP A 89 -14.92 28.35 -0.57
CA TRP A 89 -16.10 28.08 0.25
C TRP A 89 -15.74 27.23 1.48
N HIS A 90 -14.87 26.24 1.31
CA HIS A 90 -14.37 25.42 2.42
C HIS A 90 -13.62 26.25 3.47
N MET A 91 -12.72 27.14 3.03
CA MET A 91 -11.99 28.06 3.91
C MET A 91 -12.94 28.93 4.73
N THR A 92 -13.86 29.64 4.07
CA THR A 92 -14.60 30.75 4.69
C THR A 92 -15.94 30.36 5.31
N ARG A 93 -16.59 29.31 4.81
CA ARG A 93 -17.93 28.89 5.28
C ARG A 93 -17.88 27.67 6.18
N VAL A 94 -17.03 26.70 5.85
CA VAL A 94 -16.91 25.46 6.63
C VAL A 94 -15.95 25.67 7.79
N LEU A 95 -14.71 26.06 7.50
CA LEU A 95 -13.67 26.27 8.53
C LEU A 95 -13.71 27.66 9.14
N ARG A 96 -14.44 28.60 8.51
CA ARG A 96 -14.63 29.99 8.96
C ARG A 96 -13.33 30.75 9.18
N LEU A 97 -12.34 30.46 8.35
CA LEU A 97 -11.03 31.13 8.39
C LEU A 97 -11.18 32.62 8.03
N GLY A 98 -10.46 33.46 8.73
CA GLY A 98 -10.41 34.90 8.60
C GLY A 98 -9.05 35.44 8.16
N VAL A 99 -8.97 36.76 8.03
CA VAL A 99 -7.70 37.45 7.73
C VAL A 99 -6.68 37.15 8.84
N ASN A 100 -5.43 36.93 8.43
CA ASN A 100 -4.28 36.47 9.20
C ASN A 100 -4.24 34.98 9.59
N ASP A 101 -5.28 34.19 9.32
CA ASP A 101 -5.19 32.74 9.54
C ASP A 101 -4.17 32.09 8.60
N ARG A 102 -3.41 31.13 9.13
CA ARG A 102 -2.38 30.39 8.39
C ARG A 102 -2.95 29.13 7.77
N VAL A 103 -2.53 28.85 6.53
CA VAL A 103 -2.95 27.67 5.77
C VAL A 103 -1.81 27.16 4.91
N GLU A 104 -1.92 25.91 4.46
CA GLU A 104 -1.06 25.33 3.45
C GLU A 104 -1.79 25.23 2.11
N LEU A 105 -1.10 25.56 1.02
CA LEU A 105 -1.53 25.23 -0.34
C LEU A 105 -0.64 24.14 -0.93
N PHE A 106 -1.26 23.16 -1.57
CA PHE A 106 -0.55 22.14 -2.34
C PHE A 106 -1.16 21.98 -3.74
N ASN A 107 -0.36 21.50 -4.69
CA ASN A 107 -0.76 21.40 -6.09
C ASN A 107 -0.94 19.96 -6.62
N GLY A 108 -0.93 18.98 -5.72
CA GLY A 108 -1.02 17.55 -6.07
C GLY A 108 0.16 16.99 -6.87
N LYS A 109 1.22 17.78 -7.06
CA LYS A 109 2.42 17.45 -7.86
C LYS A 109 3.72 17.63 -7.05
N GLY A 110 3.62 17.56 -5.72
CA GLY A 110 4.74 17.71 -4.80
C GLY A 110 5.01 19.13 -4.33
N GLY A 111 4.34 20.13 -4.91
CA GLY A 111 4.44 21.52 -4.48
C GLY A 111 3.64 21.76 -3.20
N LEU A 112 4.25 22.45 -2.24
CA LEU A 112 3.66 22.84 -0.97
C LEU A 112 4.13 24.26 -0.62
N VAL A 113 3.22 25.13 -0.21
CA VAL A 113 3.56 26.46 0.28
C VAL A 113 2.69 26.81 1.47
N GLU A 114 3.30 27.42 2.48
CA GLU A 114 2.56 27.98 3.58
C GLU A 114 2.25 29.45 3.31
N GLY A 115 1.06 29.90 3.71
CA GLY A 115 0.68 31.29 3.59
C GLY A 115 -0.30 31.73 4.65
N ARG A 116 -0.51 33.05 4.73
CA ARG A 116 -1.58 33.65 5.56
C ARG A 116 -2.64 34.26 4.67
N ILE A 117 -3.87 34.28 5.16
CA ILE A 117 -4.96 35.01 4.50
C ILE A 117 -4.71 36.52 4.62
N GLU A 118 -4.43 37.18 3.50
CA GLU A 118 -4.25 38.62 3.44
C GLU A 118 -5.60 39.32 3.27
N LYS A 119 -6.45 38.79 2.38
CA LYS A 119 -7.73 39.40 2.02
C LYS A 119 -8.78 38.35 1.69
N ILE A 120 -10.02 38.63 2.08
CA ILE A 120 -11.20 37.87 1.71
C ILE A 120 -12.20 38.81 1.05
N ASP A 121 -12.71 38.45 -0.11
CA ASP A 121 -13.83 39.15 -0.74
C ASP A 121 -14.82 38.15 -1.39
N VAL A 122 -15.85 38.66 -2.07
CA VAL A 122 -16.91 37.84 -2.67
C VAL A 122 -16.43 36.87 -3.74
N ALA A 123 -15.28 37.14 -4.37
CA ALA A 123 -14.73 36.36 -5.47
C ALA A 123 -13.64 35.36 -5.02
N GLY A 124 -13.25 35.32 -3.74
CA GLY A 124 -12.20 34.42 -3.25
C GLY A 124 -11.37 34.94 -2.08
N VAL A 125 -10.28 34.20 -1.80
CA VAL A 125 -9.30 34.49 -0.75
C VAL A 125 -7.93 34.72 -1.39
N ASP A 126 -7.26 35.82 -1.01
CA ASP A 126 -5.86 36.08 -1.31
C ASP A 126 -4.97 35.55 -0.19
N LEU A 127 -4.04 34.67 -0.54
CA LEU A 127 -3.06 34.10 0.36
C LEU A 127 -1.69 34.65 0.04
N GLU A 128 -1.06 35.28 1.03
CA GLU A 128 0.33 35.72 0.95
C GLU A 128 1.24 34.58 1.44
N ALA A 129 2.16 34.13 0.59
CA ALA A 129 3.12 33.09 0.95
C ALA A 129 4.09 33.57 2.05
N THR A 130 4.08 32.88 3.19
CA THR A 130 4.95 33.17 4.35
C THR A 130 6.33 32.53 4.21
N GLU A 131 6.41 31.43 3.47
CA GLU A 131 7.65 30.72 3.15
C GLU A 131 7.83 30.55 1.64
N SER A 132 9.07 30.26 1.22
CA SER A 132 9.31 29.83 -0.15
C SER A 132 8.63 28.47 -0.42
N PRO A 133 7.98 28.28 -1.58
CA PRO A 133 7.38 26.99 -1.94
C PRO A 133 8.38 25.85 -1.88
N LYS A 134 8.00 24.76 -1.22
CA LYS A 134 8.72 23.50 -1.16
C LYS A 134 8.30 22.63 -2.33
N LEU A 135 9.25 21.95 -2.96
CA LEU A 135 9.00 20.93 -3.97
C LEU A 135 9.52 19.59 -3.46
N VAL A 136 8.59 18.68 -3.16
CA VAL A 136 8.89 17.34 -2.67
C VAL A 136 8.78 16.36 -3.83
N SER A 137 9.76 15.47 -3.99
CA SER A 137 9.69 14.40 -4.99
C SER A 137 8.70 13.31 -4.60
N PRO A 138 8.12 12.55 -5.55
CA PRO A 138 7.33 11.37 -5.24
C PRO A 138 8.13 10.35 -4.41
N GLN A 139 7.43 9.56 -3.59
CA GLN A 139 8.05 8.45 -2.84
C GLN A 139 8.68 7.43 -3.80
N ALA A 140 9.75 6.76 -3.38
CA ALA A 140 10.39 5.71 -4.18
C ALA A 140 9.46 4.50 -4.41
N THR A 141 8.53 4.28 -3.48
CA THR A 141 7.53 3.22 -3.57
C THR A 141 6.43 3.61 -4.57
N GLN A 142 6.28 2.83 -5.65
CA GLN A 142 5.42 3.11 -6.79
C GLN A 142 4.58 1.90 -7.21
N TRP A 143 3.43 1.73 -6.57
CA TRP A 143 2.48 0.65 -6.88
C TRP A 143 1.34 1.14 -7.78
N HIS A 144 1.12 0.43 -8.88
CA HIS A 144 0.01 0.67 -9.78
C HIS A 144 -1.07 -0.40 -9.63
N ILE A 145 -2.32 0.01 -9.49
CA ILE A 145 -3.45 -0.89 -9.27
C ILE A 145 -4.29 -1.02 -10.55
N PHE A 146 -4.33 -2.20 -11.14
CA PHE A 146 -5.36 -2.61 -12.09
C PHE A 146 -6.44 -3.36 -11.33
N ALA A 147 -7.66 -2.82 -11.29
CA ALA A 147 -8.74 -3.47 -10.54
C ALA A 147 -10.07 -3.38 -11.29
N ALA A 148 -10.77 -4.52 -11.38
CA ALA A 148 -12.07 -4.61 -12.04
C ALA A 148 -13.20 -4.20 -11.08
N PHE A 149 -13.29 -2.89 -10.82
CA PHE A 149 -14.27 -2.32 -9.87
C PHE A 149 -15.43 -1.57 -10.52
N SER A 150 -15.50 -1.56 -11.85
CA SER A 150 -16.48 -0.73 -12.57
C SER A 150 -17.92 -1.16 -12.32
N THR A 151 -18.15 -2.46 -12.11
CA THR A 151 -19.46 -3.05 -11.81
C THR A 151 -19.85 -3.01 -10.33
N LEU A 152 -18.94 -2.60 -9.43
CA LEU A 152 -19.24 -2.56 -8.00
C LEU A 152 -20.33 -1.53 -7.68
N LYS A 153 -21.34 -1.97 -6.92
CA LYS A 153 -22.48 -1.16 -6.47
C LYS A 153 -22.32 -0.67 -5.04
N GLY A 154 -23.13 0.31 -4.66
CA GLY A 154 -23.24 0.78 -3.27
C GLY A 154 -21.99 1.48 -2.73
N GLY A 155 -21.33 2.31 -3.56
CA GLY A 155 -20.15 3.09 -3.14
C GLY A 155 -18.87 2.27 -2.92
N ARG A 156 -18.87 0.96 -3.22
CA ARG A 156 -17.70 0.09 -3.00
C ARG A 156 -16.48 0.44 -3.86
N ALA A 157 -16.70 0.92 -5.09
CA ALA A 157 -15.58 1.41 -5.91
C ALA A 157 -15.03 2.74 -5.40
N ASP A 158 -15.91 3.63 -4.94
CA ASP A 158 -15.51 4.88 -4.30
C ASP A 158 -14.60 4.54 -3.11
N TRP A 159 -15.06 3.66 -2.23
CA TRP A 159 -14.27 3.21 -1.08
C TRP A 159 -12.94 2.56 -1.49
N LEU A 160 -12.91 1.74 -2.54
CA LEU A 160 -11.66 1.17 -3.08
C LEU A 160 -10.68 2.28 -3.49
N VAL A 161 -11.14 3.26 -4.29
CA VAL A 161 -10.30 4.35 -4.81
C VAL A 161 -9.82 5.28 -3.70
N GLU A 162 -10.70 5.60 -2.74
CA GLU A 162 -10.35 6.34 -1.53
C GLU A 162 -9.23 5.64 -0.77
N LYS A 163 -9.37 4.33 -0.48
CA LYS A 163 -8.36 3.58 0.27
C LYS A 163 -7.08 3.32 -0.51
N CYS A 164 -7.14 3.16 -1.83
CA CYS A 164 -5.93 3.16 -2.66
C CYS A 164 -5.15 4.48 -2.54
N THR A 165 -5.87 5.61 -2.49
CA THR A 165 -5.27 6.93 -2.32
C THR A 165 -4.59 7.07 -0.97
N GLU A 166 -5.31 6.71 0.10
CA GLU A 166 -4.81 6.76 1.49
C GLU A 166 -3.62 5.84 1.73
N LEU A 167 -3.64 4.63 1.16
CA LEU A 167 -2.55 3.65 1.29
C LEU A 167 -1.33 3.98 0.44
N GLY A 168 -1.37 5.02 -0.37
CA GLY A 168 -0.19 5.49 -1.11
C GLY A 168 -0.04 4.90 -2.52
N ALA A 169 -1.06 4.25 -3.10
CA ALA A 169 -0.97 3.80 -4.49
C ALA A 169 -0.62 4.97 -5.42
N SER A 170 0.30 4.78 -6.35
CA SER A 170 0.71 5.84 -7.27
C SER A 170 -0.34 6.10 -8.34
N SER A 171 -1.02 5.04 -8.74
CA SER A 171 -2.09 5.14 -9.71
C SER A 171 -3.04 3.95 -9.66
N VAL A 172 -4.24 4.17 -10.17
CA VAL A 172 -5.27 3.15 -10.34
C VAL A 172 -5.83 3.22 -11.75
N THR A 173 -6.05 2.05 -12.35
CA THR A 173 -6.67 1.88 -13.66
C THR A 173 -7.89 0.96 -13.50
N PRO A 174 -9.09 1.39 -13.94
CA PRO A 174 -10.22 0.48 -14.07
C PRO A 174 -9.89 -0.63 -15.08
N LEU A 175 -9.87 -1.88 -14.61
CA LEU A 175 -9.64 -3.04 -15.46
C LEU A 175 -10.97 -3.54 -16.03
N LEU A 176 -11.07 -3.59 -17.35
CA LEU A 176 -12.20 -4.13 -18.07
C LEU A 176 -11.94 -5.61 -18.35
N THR A 177 -12.80 -6.47 -17.82
CA THR A 177 -12.75 -7.93 -17.95
C THR A 177 -14.02 -8.43 -18.65
N GLU A 178 -14.04 -9.70 -19.04
CA GLU A 178 -15.25 -10.32 -19.62
C GLU A 178 -16.49 -10.17 -18.72
N ARG A 179 -16.28 -10.24 -17.40
CA ARG A 179 -17.35 -10.14 -16.39
C ARG A 179 -17.53 -8.72 -15.84
N SER A 180 -16.76 -7.74 -16.33
CA SER A 180 -16.82 -6.32 -15.94
C SER A 180 -16.34 -5.42 -17.07
N ASN A 181 -17.20 -5.17 -18.07
CA ASN A 181 -16.78 -4.73 -19.40
C ASN A 181 -16.81 -3.21 -19.66
N SER A 182 -17.33 -2.39 -18.75
CA SER A 182 -17.48 -0.95 -18.98
C SER A 182 -17.44 -0.14 -17.69
N ILE A 183 -17.13 1.15 -17.81
CA ILE A 183 -17.25 2.17 -16.75
C ILE A 183 -17.76 3.47 -17.40
N SER A 184 -18.70 4.16 -16.73
CA SER A 184 -19.27 5.40 -17.27
C SER A 184 -18.36 6.61 -17.01
N GLU A 185 -18.39 7.60 -17.91
CA GLU A 185 -17.62 8.85 -17.77
C GLU A 185 -17.97 9.61 -16.49
N ASN A 186 -19.27 9.74 -16.16
CA ASN A 186 -19.72 10.37 -14.91
C ASN A 186 -19.09 9.73 -13.66
N ARG A 187 -18.75 8.44 -13.73
CA ARG A 187 -18.06 7.74 -12.63
C ARG A 187 -16.59 8.13 -12.57
N VAL A 188 -15.92 8.34 -13.71
CA VAL A 188 -14.53 8.81 -13.75
C VAL A 188 -14.39 10.16 -13.06
N ASP A 189 -15.24 11.13 -13.40
CA ASP A 189 -15.22 12.46 -12.76
C ASP A 189 -15.45 12.39 -11.25
N ARG A 190 -16.39 11.54 -10.83
CA ARG A 190 -16.66 11.28 -9.41
C ARG A 190 -15.43 10.71 -8.70
N LEU A 191 -14.76 9.75 -9.31
CA LEU A 191 -13.56 9.12 -8.74
C LEU A 191 -12.39 10.11 -8.67
N GLN A 192 -12.23 11.01 -9.65
CA GLN A 192 -11.20 12.07 -9.60
C GLN A 192 -11.43 13.01 -8.41
N ARG A 193 -12.67 13.49 -8.20
CA ARG A 193 -12.98 14.32 -7.03
C ARG A 193 -12.73 13.58 -5.72
N LEU A 194 -13.01 12.27 -5.68
CA LEU A 194 -12.75 11.44 -4.50
C LEU A 194 -11.25 11.29 -4.22
N ILE A 195 -10.43 11.11 -5.26
CA ILE A 195 -8.97 11.08 -5.14
C ILE A 195 -8.44 12.39 -4.57
N LEU A 196 -8.91 13.54 -5.07
CA LEU A 196 -8.51 14.84 -4.55
C LEU A 196 -8.90 14.99 -3.07
N ALA A 197 -10.13 14.63 -2.72
CA ALA A 197 -10.61 14.67 -1.33
C ALA A 197 -9.77 13.76 -0.40
N ALA A 198 -9.50 12.53 -0.82
CA ALA A 198 -8.68 11.58 -0.07
C ALA A 198 -7.23 12.06 0.04
N THR A 199 -6.65 12.61 -1.03
CA THR A 199 -5.29 13.19 -1.05
C THR A 199 -5.16 14.31 -0.01
N LYS A 200 -6.16 15.20 0.07
CA LYS A 200 -6.22 16.25 1.10
C LYS A 200 -6.28 15.65 2.50
N GLN A 201 -7.18 14.69 2.71
CA GLN A 201 -7.43 14.09 4.02
C GLN A 201 -6.21 13.33 4.56
N CYS A 202 -5.53 12.57 3.70
CA CYS A 202 -4.32 11.82 4.06
C CYS A 202 -3.03 12.66 3.97
N GLN A 203 -3.16 13.97 3.68
CA GLN A 203 -2.05 14.92 3.60
C GLN A 203 -0.94 14.52 2.62
N ARG A 204 -1.29 13.83 1.53
CA ARG A 204 -0.33 13.47 0.48
C ARG A 204 -0.08 14.67 -0.44
N LEU A 205 1.18 14.87 -0.86
CA LEU A 205 1.56 15.98 -1.75
C LEU A 205 1.45 15.65 -3.24
N HIS A 206 1.36 14.36 -3.56
CA HIS A 206 1.18 13.85 -4.91
C HIS A 206 -0.16 13.14 -5.00
N GLU A 207 -1.02 13.57 -5.90
CA GLU A 207 -2.29 12.89 -6.16
C GLU A 207 -2.05 11.50 -6.77
N MET A 208 -2.90 10.54 -6.41
CA MET A 208 -2.95 9.27 -7.12
C MET A 208 -3.50 9.49 -8.53
N ILE A 209 -2.85 8.97 -9.57
CA ILE A 209 -3.32 9.17 -10.94
C ILE A 209 -4.41 8.13 -11.26
N LEU A 210 -5.62 8.58 -11.63
CA LEU A 210 -6.64 7.74 -12.24
C LEU A 210 -6.38 7.64 -13.74
N LYS A 211 -5.96 6.46 -14.21
CA LYS A 211 -5.73 6.22 -15.64
C LYS A 211 -7.02 5.81 -16.37
N PRO A 212 -7.10 6.02 -17.69
CA PRO A 212 -8.23 5.57 -18.50
C PRO A 212 -8.44 4.05 -18.40
N PRO A 213 -9.68 3.55 -18.52
CA PRO A 213 -9.97 2.12 -18.45
C PRO A 213 -9.18 1.31 -19.49
N ILE A 214 -8.75 0.10 -19.12
CA ILE A 214 -7.96 -0.79 -19.98
C ILE A 214 -8.55 -2.20 -20.00
N THR A 215 -8.46 -2.90 -21.12
CA THR A 215 -8.85 -4.32 -21.21
C THR A 215 -7.72 -5.24 -20.72
N VAL A 216 -8.05 -6.47 -20.34
CA VAL A 216 -7.04 -7.49 -19.99
C VAL A 216 -6.02 -7.68 -21.11
N VAL A 217 -6.47 -7.73 -22.37
CA VAL A 217 -5.59 -7.88 -23.55
C VAL A 217 -4.57 -6.75 -23.65
N ASN A 218 -5.01 -5.50 -23.45
CA ASN A 218 -4.13 -4.34 -23.51
C ASN A 218 -3.24 -4.19 -22.27
N LEU A 219 -3.58 -4.87 -21.17
CA LEU A 219 -2.74 -4.95 -19.97
C LEU A 219 -1.54 -5.91 -20.17
N LEU A 220 -1.65 -6.96 -20.98
CA LEU A 220 -0.59 -7.98 -21.13
C LEU A 220 0.80 -7.41 -21.47
N PRO A 221 0.97 -6.44 -22.40
CA PRO A 221 2.28 -5.85 -22.68
C PRO A 221 2.89 -5.11 -21.48
N ILE A 222 2.04 -4.50 -20.64
CA ILE A 222 2.47 -3.80 -19.43
C ILE A 222 2.95 -4.82 -18.38
N VAL A 223 2.23 -5.95 -18.26
CA VAL A 223 2.62 -7.06 -17.38
C VAL A 223 4.02 -7.58 -17.75
N GLY A 224 4.27 -7.82 -19.04
CA GLY A 224 5.55 -8.35 -19.52
C GLY A 224 6.73 -7.39 -19.44
N GLN A 225 6.48 -6.08 -19.31
CA GLN A 225 7.53 -5.07 -19.11
C GLN A 225 7.76 -4.72 -17.64
N SER A 226 6.83 -5.09 -16.76
CA SER A 226 6.94 -4.80 -15.33
C SER A 226 7.92 -5.77 -14.67
N ARG A 227 8.78 -5.25 -13.79
CA ARG A 227 9.68 -6.10 -12.97
C ARG A 227 8.90 -6.98 -12.00
N LEU A 228 7.76 -6.51 -11.53
CA LEU A 228 6.92 -7.21 -10.59
C LEU A 228 5.44 -6.99 -10.93
N SER A 229 4.76 -8.10 -11.19
CA SER A 229 3.34 -8.15 -11.52
C SER A 229 2.68 -9.20 -10.64
N LEU A 230 1.76 -8.79 -9.77
CA LEU A 230 1.04 -9.71 -8.89
C LEU A 230 -0.44 -9.73 -9.24
N VAL A 231 -0.98 -10.92 -9.48
CA VAL A 231 -2.42 -11.13 -9.69
C VAL A 231 -3.02 -11.87 -8.49
N ALA A 232 -4.07 -11.31 -7.90
CA ALA A 232 -4.75 -11.94 -6.78
C ALA A 232 -5.65 -13.07 -7.29
N VAL A 233 -5.40 -14.29 -6.83
CA VAL A 233 -6.11 -15.50 -7.25
C VAL A 233 -6.46 -16.32 -6.02
N ALA A 234 -7.68 -16.85 -5.99
CA ALA A 234 -8.10 -17.77 -4.92
C ALA A 234 -7.20 -19.01 -4.90
N GLU A 235 -6.88 -19.49 -3.69
CA GLU A 235 -6.09 -20.72 -3.47
C GLU A 235 -4.64 -20.72 -4.02
N ALA A 236 -4.16 -19.60 -4.56
CA ALA A 236 -2.77 -19.44 -4.96
C ALA A 236 -1.81 -19.36 -3.74
N THR A 237 -0.50 -19.45 -4.01
CA THR A 237 0.55 -19.34 -3.00
C THR A 237 0.37 -18.08 -2.15
N PRO A 238 0.39 -18.15 -0.81
CA PRO A 238 0.24 -16.98 0.04
C PRO A 238 1.23 -15.87 -0.33
N VAL A 239 0.75 -14.64 -0.47
CA VAL A 239 1.55 -13.50 -0.96
C VAL A 239 2.88 -13.34 -0.21
N LEU A 240 2.89 -13.52 1.12
CA LEU A 240 4.11 -13.40 1.93
C LEU A 240 5.17 -14.45 1.59
N ASN A 241 4.78 -15.64 1.12
CA ASN A 241 5.75 -16.65 0.68
C ASN A 241 6.39 -16.23 -0.65
N THR A 242 5.60 -15.69 -1.57
CA THR A 242 6.09 -15.14 -2.84
C THR A 242 7.03 -13.96 -2.60
N LEU A 243 6.65 -13.00 -1.75
CA LEU A 243 7.47 -11.82 -1.46
C LEU A 243 8.82 -12.15 -0.78
N ARG A 244 8.92 -13.28 -0.07
CA ARG A 244 10.18 -13.72 0.57
C ARG A 244 11.25 -14.16 -0.41
N VAL A 245 10.85 -14.61 -1.61
CA VAL A 245 11.78 -15.13 -2.63
C VAL A 245 12.08 -14.10 -3.72
N LEU A 246 11.34 -12.99 -3.73
CA LEU A 246 11.56 -11.91 -4.68
C LEU A 246 12.70 -11.00 -4.23
N ASN A 247 13.40 -10.44 -5.22
CA ASN A 247 14.37 -9.38 -4.99
C ASN A 247 13.68 -8.13 -4.48
N LYS A 248 14.49 -7.23 -3.91
CA LYS A 248 13.98 -5.95 -3.42
C LYS A 248 13.38 -5.14 -4.56
N GLU A 249 12.09 -4.81 -4.44
CA GLU A 249 11.36 -3.99 -5.40
C GLU A 249 10.52 -2.96 -4.66
N THR A 250 10.60 -1.71 -5.10
CA THR A 250 9.76 -0.62 -4.59
C THR A 250 8.65 -0.28 -5.58
N ALA A 251 8.61 -0.89 -6.76
CA ALA A 251 7.63 -0.60 -7.78
C ALA A 251 7.08 -1.86 -8.43
N GLY A 252 5.83 -1.81 -8.85
CA GLY A 252 5.19 -2.93 -9.54
C GLY A 252 3.71 -2.70 -9.78
N ILE A 253 3.08 -3.72 -10.33
CA ILE A 253 1.65 -3.69 -10.66
C ILE A 253 0.88 -4.76 -9.86
N VAL A 254 -0.31 -4.38 -9.43
CA VAL A 254 -1.26 -5.22 -8.72
C VAL A 254 -2.49 -5.40 -9.60
N ILE A 255 -2.94 -6.64 -9.78
CA ILE A 255 -4.02 -6.99 -10.69
C ILE A 255 -5.13 -7.70 -9.90
N ILE A 256 -6.32 -7.12 -9.86
CA ILE A 256 -7.47 -7.60 -9.11
C ILE A 256 -8.65 -7.83 -10.05
N GLY A 257 -9.17 -9.05 -10.05
CA GLY A 257 -10.31 -9.47 -10.88
C GLY A 257 -11.67 -8.94 -10.38
N PRO A 258 -12.74 -9.20 -11.16
CA PRO A 258 -14.10 -8.76 -10.83
C PRO A 258 -14.73 -9.65 -9.76
N GLU A 259 -15.96 -9.34 -9.32
CA GLU A 259 -16.69 -10.15 -8.34
C GLU A 259 -16.90 -11.61 -8.76
N GLY A 260 -16.97 -11.85 -10.07
CA GLY A 260 -17.08 -13.18 -10.66
C GLY A 260 -15.73 -13.89 -10.85
N ASP A 261 -14.61 -13.30 -10.44
CA ASP A 261 -13.24 -13.73 -10.75
C ASP A 261 -12.89 -13.62 -12.25
N PHE A 262 -11.61 -13.75 -12.58
CA PHE A 262 -11.14 -13.89 -13.96
C PHE A 262 -11.70 -15.15 -14.62
N THR A 263 -11.78 -15.16 -15.95
CA THR A 263 -11.92 -16.42 -16.69
C THR A 263 -10.60 -17.17 -16.72
N ASP A 264 -10.64 -18.48 -16.94
CA ASP A 264 -9.42 -19.28 -17.05
C ASP A 264 -8.51 -18.74 -18.17
N LYS A 265 -9.11 -18.27 -19.27
CA LYS A 265 -8.38 -17.65 -20.38
C LYS A 265 -7.67 -16.36 -19.95
N GLU A 266 -8.38 -15.45 -19.27
CA GLU A 266 -7.79 -14.20 -18.78
C GLU A 266 -6.64 -14.48 -17.80
N LEU A 267 -6.84 -15.41 -16.87
CA LEU A 267 -5.82 -15.77 -15.90
C LEU A 267 -4.59 -16.40 -16.55
N ILE A 268 -4.77 -17.34 -17.48
CA ILE A 268 -3.67 -17.96 -18.23
C ILE A 268 -2.89 -16.87 -18.97
N SER A 269 -3.56 -15.98 -19.72
CA SER A 269 -2.88 -14.91 -20.46
C SER A 269 -2.11 -13.96 -19.55
N LEU A 270 -2.65 -13.60 -18.38
CA LEU A 270 -1.94 -12.77 -17.40
C LEU A 270 -0.68 -13.46 -16.87
N THR A 271 -0.77 -14.75 -16.55
CA THR A 271 0.38 -15.53 -16.05
C THR A 271 1.42 -15.77 -17.14
N GLU A 272 1.02 -16.08 -18.38
CA GLU A 272 1.93 -16.21 -19.53
C GLU A 272 2.63 -14.87 -19.85
N ALA A 273 1.97 -13.74 -19.64
CA ALA A 273 2.57 -12.42 -19.76
C ALA A 273 3.54 -12.07 -18.61
N GLY A 274 3.64 -12.89 -17.55
CA GLY A 274 4.58 -12.71 -16.45
C GLY A 274 3.95 -12.32 -15.10
N ALA A 275 2.62 -12.30 -14.97
CA ALA A 275 1.98 -12.07 -13.67
C ALA A 275 2.14 -13.27 -12.74
N THR A 276 2.60 -13.03 -11.51
CA THR A 276 2.68 -14.05 -10.47
C THR A 276 1.38 -14.11 -9.67
N ALA A 277 0.73 -15.27 -9.67
CA ALA A 277 -0.49 -15.50 -8.90
C ALA A 277 -0.19 -15.57 -7.39
N VAL A 278 -0.97 -14.84 -6.59
CA VAL A 278 -0.83 -14.79 -5.12
C VAL A 278 -2.17 -14.91 -4.42
N GLY A 279 -2.17 -15.67 -3.31
CA GLY A 279 -3.31 -15.84 -2.42
C GLY A 279 -3.28 -14.84 -1.26
N LEU A 280 -4.46 -14.33 -0.87
CA LEU A 280 -4.65 -13.32 0.18
C LEU A 280 -5.27 -13.90 1.47
N GLY A 281 -5.06 -15.20 1.70
CA GLY A 281 -5.58 -15.93 2.85
C GLY A 281 -6.69 -16.92 2.49
N PRO A 282 -7.28 -17.60 3.50
CA PRO A 282 -8.20 -18.72 3.29
C PRO A 282 -9.64 -18.30 2.97
N HIS A 283 -9.97 -17.01 3.04
CA HIS A 283 -11.33 -16.52 2.86
C HIS A 283 -11.50 -15.84 1.50
N ARG A 284 -12.71 -15.98 0.94
CA ARG A 284 -13.10 -15.26 -0.27
C ARG A 284 -13.26 -13.78 0.04
N LEU A 285 -12.30 -12.98 -0.40
CA LEU A 285 -12.33 -11.52 -0.27
C LEU A 285 -13.18 -10.90 -1.38
N ARG A 286 -13.80 -9.76 -1.07
CA ARG A 286 -14.41 -8.89 -2.08
C ARG A 286 -13.32 -8.13 -2.84
N VAL A 287 -13.64 -7.63 -4.03
CA VAL A 287 -12.71 -6.88 -4.90
C VAL A 287 -11.98 -5.77 -4.11
N GLU A 288 -12.72 -4.88 -3.46
CA GLU A 288 -12.16 -3.77 -2.69
C GLU A 288 -11.30 -4.23 -1.50
N THR A 289 -11.70 -5.31 -0.84
CA THR A 289 -10.97 -5.88 0.29
C THR A 289 -9.67 -6.54 -0.17
N ALA A 290 -9.70 -7.27 -1.30
CA ALA A 290 -8.53 -7.88 -1.90
C ALA A 290 -7.52 -6.83 -2.37
N THR A 291 -8.01 -5.75 -3.02
CA THR A 291 -7.17 -4.62 -3.43
C THR A 291 -6.41 -4.02 -2.25
N ILE A 292 -7.12 -3.69 -1.17
CA ILE A 292 -6.51 -3.06 0.01
C ILE A 292 -5.58 -4.04 0.73
N ALA A 293 -5.99 -5.28 0.94
CA ALA A 293 -5.15 -6.28 1.60
C ALA A 293 -3.81 -6.46 0.88
N LEU A 294 -3.83 -6.57 -0.45
CA LEU A 294 -2.62 -6.71 -1.24
C LEU A 294 -1.80 -5.42 -1.24
N LEU A 295 -2.41 -4.26 -1.48
CA LEU A 295 -1.73 -2.97 -1.47
C LEU A 295 -1.07 -2.67 -0.12
N SER A 296 -1.79 -2.84 1.00
CA SER A 296 -1.22 -2.66 2.35
C SER A 296 -0.05 -3.61 2.59
N THR A 297 -0.15 -4.87 2.15
CA THR A 297 0.95 -5.83 2.28
C THR A 297 2.19 -5.37 1.52
N LEU A 298 2.00 -4.87 0.29
CA LEU A 298 3.10 -4.40 -0.55
C LEU A 298 3.72 -3.10 -0.04
N MET A 299 2.92 -2.18 0.47
CA MET A 299 3.41 -0.95 1.09
C MET A 299 4.28 -1.26 2.31
N LEU A 300 3.81 -2.13 3.21
CA LEU A 300 4.59 -2.56 4.38
C LEU A 300 5.85 -3.35 3.97
N TRP A 301 5.76 -4.16 2.91
CA TRP A 301 6.90 -4.88 2.38
C TRP A 301 7.94 -3.93 1.78
N SER A 302 7.54 -2.93 0.99
CA SER A 302 8.46 -1.91 0.45
C SER A 302 9.07 -1.05 1.56
N ASP A 303 8.29 -0.61 2.54
CA ASP A 303 8.75 0.17 3.70
C ASP A 303 9.81 -0.59 4.52
N SER A 304 9.59 -1.90 4.75
CA SER A 304 10.57 -2.74 5.46
C SER A 304 11.93 -2.85 4.76
N GLN A 305 11.98 -2.53 3.46
CA GLN A 305 13.21 -2.58 2.68
C GLN A 305 13.98 -1.26 2.71
N GLU A 306 13.30 -0.12 2.79
CA GLU A 306 13.91 1.22 2.89
C GLU A 306 14.67 1.38 4.21
N ALA A 307 14.15 0.83 5.32
CA ALA A 307 14.81 0.81 6.61
C ALA A 307 16.18 0.09 6.56
N ILE A 308 16.29 -0.98 5.78
CA ILE A 308 17.52 -1.79 5.68
C ILE A 308 18.58 -1.10 4.81
N SER A 309 18.19 -0.25 3.85
CA SER A 309 19.17 0.51 3.04
C SER A 309 19.82 1.68 3.77
N ASN A 310 19.18 2.20 4.83
CA ASN A 310 19.70 3.32 5.62
C ASN A 310 20.58 2.89 6.81
N GLU A 311 20.57 1.61 7.17
CA GLU A 311 21.54 1.02 8.10
C GLU A 311 22.75 0.47 7.34
N SER A 312 23.68 1.37 6.97
CA SER A 312 25.05 0.91 6.74
C SER A 312 25.61 0.37 8.06
N PRO A 313 26.24 -0.81 8.12
CA PRO A 313 26.86 -1.27 9.34
C PRO A 313 28.04 -0.34 9.67
N ILE A 314 27.87 0.48 10.70
CA ILE A 314 28.96 1.24 11.32
C ILE A 314 29.86 0.22 12.01
N PHE A 315 30.79 -0.37 11.28
CA PHE A 315 31.96 -0.99 11.88
C PHE A 315 32.99 0.12 12.15
N PRO A 316 33.35 0.40 13.41
CA PRO A 316 34.47 1.27 13.68
C PRO A 316 35.75 0.54 13.27
N LEU A 317 36.34 0.92 12.13
CA LEU A 317 37.72 0.60 11.84
C LEU A 317 38.59 1.50 12.73
N SER A 318 39.23 0.91 13.74
CA SER A 318 40.31 1.56 14.48
C SER A 318 41.54 1.70 13.56
N PRO A 319 42.13 2.90 13.43
CA PRO A 319 43.45 3.06 12.85
C PRO A 319 44.52 2.79 13.93
N HIS A 320 45.71 2.44 13.47
CA HIS A 320 46.93 2.11 14.23
C HIS A 320 47.10 0.61 14.55
N GLN A 321 47.88 -0.06 13.70
CA GLN A 321 49.22 -0.51 14.08
C GLN A 321 49.96 -0.97 12.82
N THR A 322 50.93 -0.17 12.38
CA THR A 322 52.05 -0.66 11.56
C THR A 322 53.01 -1.44 12.45
N PRO A 323 53.66 -2.47 11.90
CA PRO A 323 55.12 -2.45 12.00
C PRO A 323 55.82 -2.78 10.67
N SER A 324 57.08 -2.34 10.67
CA SER A 324 58.04 -2.18 9.59
C SER A 324 58.73 -3.46 9.09
N TYR A 325 59.05 -3.45 7.79
CA TYR A 325 60.25 -3.98 7.09
C TYR A 325 60.74 -5.43 7.30
N ARG A 326 60.76 -6.23 6.20
CA ARG A 326 62.00 -6.63 5.48
C ARG A 326 61.72 -7.53 4.28
N HIS A 327 62.38 -7.25 3.16
CA HIS A 327 62.53 -8.15 2.02
C HIS A 327 63.48 -9.31 2.35
N THR A 328 63.06 -10.54 2.07
CA THR A 328 63.94 -11.64 1.61
C THR A 328 63.15 -12.67 0.80
N HIS A 329 63.88 -13.37 -0.07
CA HIS A 329 63.49 -14.20 -1.21
C HIS A 329 62.57 -15.42 -0.98
N HIS A 330 61.94 -15.82 -2.09
CA HIS A 330 61.48 -17.16 -2.50
C HIS A 330 61.29 -18.25 -1.44
N SER A 331 60.04 -18.71 -1.27
CA SER A 331 59.68 -20.08 -0.88
C SER A 331 58.23 -20.40 -1.29
N ALA A 332 57.98 -21.66 -1.62
CA ALA A 332 56.79 -22.26 -2.25
C ALA A 332 55.41 -21.92 -1.63
N PRO A 333 54.29 -22.11 -2.37
CA PRO A 333 52.94 -21.91 -1.82
C PRO A 333 52.64 -22.89 -0.68
N PRO A 334 51.88 -22.49 0.35
CA PRO A 334 51.56 -23.36 1.48
C PRO A 334 50.57 -24.46 1.08
N SER A 335 50.74 -25.60 1.74
CA SER A 335 49.97 -26.83 1.53
C SER A 335 48.45 -26.70 1.80
N ASN A 336 47.69 -27.58 1.14
CA ASN A 336 46.23 -27.57 0.98
C ASN A 336 45.40 -27.92 2.25
N SER A 337 45.87 -27.58 3.46
CA SER A 337 45.27 -28.03 4.72
C SER A 337 44.60 -26.95 5.59
N GLU A 338 44.72 -25.66 5.28
CA GLU A 338 44.13 -24.58 6.12
C GLU A 338 42.85 -23.91 5.56
N LEU A 339 42.32 -24.36 4.42
CA LEU A 339 41.10 -23.79 3.80
C LEU A 339 39.79 -24.55 4.13
N LYS A 340 39.79 -25.58 4.99
CA LYS A 340 38.65 -26.49 5.18
C LYS A 340 37.72 -26.22 6.39
N ALA A 341 38.06 -25.31 7.29
CA ALA A 341 37.28 -25.10 8.52
C ALA A 341 35.86 -24.52 8.30
N PRO A 342 35.65 -23.47 7.49
CA PRO A 342 34.30 -22.89 7.33
C PRO A 342 33.37 -23.78 6.48
N TYR A 343 33.90 -24.49 5.48
CA TYR A 343 33.11 -25.38 4.63
C TYR A 343 32.63 -26.65 5.35
N LYS A 344 33.42 -27.17 6.31
CA LYS A 344 33.04 -28.33 7.10
C LYS A 344 31.86 -28.03 8.03
N LYS A 345 31.79 -26.82 8.58
CA LYS A 345 30.68 -26.38 9.44
C LYS A 345 29.37 -26.24 8.66
N MET A 346 29.44 -25.70 7.44
CA MET A 346 28.28 -25.56 6.55
C MET A 346 27.76 -26.92 6.06
N ALA A 347 28.65 -27.87 5.76
CA ALA A 347 28.28 -29.23 5.38
C ALA A 347 27.51 -29.96 6.50
N ILE A 348 27.98 -29.85 7.75
CA ILE A 348 27.31 -30.45 8.92
C ILE A 348 25.92 -29.82 9.14
N GLN A 349 25.76 -28.51 8.92
CA GLN A 349 24.45 -27.85 9.03
C GLN A 349 23.46 -28.33 7.96
N LEU A 350 23.93 -28.56 6.73
CA LEU A 350 23.12 -29.10 5.65
C LEU A 350 22.67 -30.54 5.92
N GLU A 351 23.57 -31.41 6.41
CA GLU A 351 23.22 -32.79 6.75
C GLU A 351 22.16 -32.86 7.86
N ASN A 352 22.29 -32.02 8.89
CA ASN A 352 21.31 -31.94 9.98
C ASN A 352 19.93 -31.46 9.49
N LEU A 353 19.89 -30.51 8.55
CA LEU A 353 18.65 -30.03 7.95
C LEU A 353 17.96 -31.13 7.14
N VAL A 354 18.74 -31.90 6.36
CA VAL A 354 18.23 -33.01 5.54
C VAL A 354 17.64 -34.11 6.41
N GLU A 355 18.28 -34.50 7.52
CA GLU A 355 17.71 -35.51 8.43
C GLU A 355 16.46 -35.02 9.16
N SER A 356 16.40 -33.73 9.51
CA SER A 356 15.19 -33.13 10.09
C SER A 356 14.00 -33.19 9.13
N ILE A 357 14.22 -32.89 7.85
CA ILE A 357 13.20 -32.98 6.80
C ILE A 357 12.75 -34.43 6.60
N LYS A 358 13.69 -35.39 6.47
CA LYS A 358 13.36 -36.81 6.33
C LYS A 358 12.56 -37.35 7.51
N SER A 359 12.90 -36.93 8.73
CA SER A 359 12.15 -37.28 9.95
C SER A 359 10.70 -36.80 9.89
N LYS A 360 10.48 -35.55 9.46
CA LYS A 360 9.14 -34.95 9.35
C LYS A 360 8.30 -35.60 8.24
N VAL A 361 8.92 -35.98 7.13
CA VAL A 361 8.25 -36.74 6.07
C VAL A 361 7.86 -38.14 6.55
N ARG A 362 8.71 -38.81 7.34
CA ARG A 362 8.41 -40.10 7.95
C ARG A 362 7.25 -40.03 8.95
N SER A 363 7.15 -38.95 9.73
CA SER A 363 6.05 -38.77 10.69
C SER A 363 4.72 -38.49 9.99
N LEU A 364 4.73 -37.75 8.87
CA LEU A 364 3.53 -37.50 8.05
C LEU A 364 2.99 -38.77 7.39
N LYS A 365 3.86 -39.73 7.01
CA LYS A 365 3.44 -41.02 6.44
C LYS A 365 2.82 -41.99 7.46
N LYS A 366 3.02 -41.79 8.76
CA LYS A 366 2.53 -42.71 9.82
C LYS A 366 1.12 -42.43 10.34
N SER A 367 0.42 -41.40 9.85
CA SER A 367 -0.93 -41.05 10.30
C SER A 367 -1.95 -41.16 9.17
N LYS A 368 -2.37 -42.38 8.82
CA LYS A 368 -3.68 -42.63 8.21
C LYS A 368 -4.60 -43.21 9.28
N LYS A 369 -5.44 -42.38 9.91
CA LYS A 369 -6.62 -42.89 10.63
C LYS A 369 -7.65 -43.34 9.58
N PRO A 370 -8.35 -44.48 9.78
CA PRO A 370 -9.38 -44.93 8.85
C PRO A 370 -10.56 -43.96 8.84
N TYR A 371 -11.06 -43.66 7.64
CA TYR A 371 -12.24 -42.84 7.40
C TYR A 371 -13.49 -43.59 7.91
N VAL A 372 -14.16 -43.03 8.93
CA VAL A 372 -15.46 -43.54 9.40
C VAL A 372 -16.56 -42.75 8.67
N LYS A 373 -17.39 -43.48 7.92
CA LYS A 373 -18.53 -42.93 7.16
C LYS A 373 -19.64 -42.58 8.17
N MET A 374 -19.98 -41.29 8.30
CA MET A 374 -21.10 -40.87 9.16
C MET A 374 -22.44 -41.21 8.49
N ASP A 375 -23.35 -41.76 9.29
CA ASP A 375 -24.72 -42.09 8.91
C ASP A 375 -25.59 -40.82 8.78
N LYS A 376 -26.47 -40.79 7.76
CA LYS A 376 -27.22 -39.58 7.33
C LYS A 376 -28.39 -39.17 8.24
N SER A 377 -28.56 -39.78 9.41
CA SER A 377 -29.77 -39.64 10.22
C SER A 377 -29.67 -38.65 11.41
N ALA A 378 -28.51 -38.01 11.63
CA ALA A 378 -28.35 -37.01 12.68
C ALA A 378 -28.37 -35.56 12.13
N SER A 379 -29.42 -35.17 11.42
CA SER A 379 -29.63 -33.76 11.06
C SER A 379 -30.36 -33.02 12.18
N VAL A 380 -29.64 -32.06 12.75
CA VAL A 380 -30.08 -31.04 13.72
C VAL A 380 -31.41 -30.40 13.28
N ARG A 381 -32.45 -30.51 14.12
CA ARG A 381 -33.70 -29.75 13.96
C ARG A 381 -33.42 -28.28 14.30
N VAL A 382 -33.39 -27.41 13.29
CA VAL A 382 -33.39 -25.96 13.48
C VAL A 382 -34.84 -25.47 13.49
N GLU A 383 -35.27 -24.88 14.60
CA GLU A 383 -36.62 -24.34 14.77
C GLU A 383 -36.75 -22.98 14.07
N ILE A 384 -37.50 -22.93 12.96
CA ILE A 384 -37.66 -21.72 12.15
C ILE A 384 -38.78 -20.84 12.74
N ARG A 385 -38.38 -19.77 13.43
CA ARG A 385 -39.31 -18.82 14.09
C ARG A 385 -40.00 -17.82 13.15
N SER A 386 -39.64 -17.78 11.87
CA SER A 386 -40.22 -16.85 10.89
C SER A 386 -41.29 -17.52 10.02
N ARG A 387 -42.53 -17.02 10.10
CA ARG A 387 -43.65 -17.45 9.23
C ARG A 387 -43.35 -17.27 7.74
N LYS A 388 -42.54 -16.26 7.39
CA LYS A 388 -42.16 -15.96 5.99
C LYS A 388 -41.14 -16.97 5.46
N ALA A 389 -40.18 -17.38 6.31
CA ALA A 389 -39.22 -18.43 5.97
C ALA A 389 -39.90 -19.81 5.85
N LYS A 390 -40.85 -20.12 6.75
CA LYS A 390 -41.63 -21.37 6.69
C LYS A 390 -42.43 -21.48 5.38
N LYS A 391 -43.09 -20.39 4.94
CA LYS A 391 -43.79 -20.34 3.64
C LYS A 391 -42.86 -20.55 2.44
N LEU A 392 -41.64 -20.00 2.50
CA LEU A 392 -40.67 -20.12 1.40
C LEU A 392 -40.19 -21.57 1.27
N ILE A 393 -39.91 -22.21 2.41
CA ILE A 393 -39.46 -23.61 2.50
C ILE A 393 -40.57 -24.56 2.05
N ASP A 394 -41.82 -24.38 2.50
CA ASP A 394 -42.95 -25.20 2.03
C ASP A 394 -43.15 -25.06 0.52
N LYS A 395 -42.93 -23.86 -0.04
CA LYS A 395 -43.03 -23.61 -1.48
C LYS A 395 -41.90 -24.30 -2.26
N THR A 396 -40.70 -24.37 -1.69
CA THR A 396 -39.55 -25.06 -2.31
C THR A 396 -39.70 -26.58 -2.22
N LEU A 397 -40.18 -27.11 -1.09
CA LEU A 397 -40.46 -28.54 -0.93
C LEU A 397 -41.57 -29.00 -1.88
N LYS A 398 -42.68 -28.25 -2.00
CA LYS A 398 -43.74 -28.55 -2.97
C LYS A 398 -43.29 -28.52 -4.44
N ALA A 399 -42.27 -27.71 -4.76
CA ALA A 399 -41.69 -27.66 -6.10
C ALA A 399 -40.74 -28.85 -6.35
N ALA A 400 -40.05 -29.33 -5.31
CA ALA A 400 -39.20 -30.51 -5.39
C ALA A 400 -40.01 -31.82 -5.53
N ASP A 401 -41.19 -31.90 -4.91
CA ASP A 401 -42.06 -33.09 -4.95
C ASP A 401 -42.86 -33.25 -6.26
N ARG A 402 -42.80 -32.27 -7.18
CA ARG A 402 -43.43 -32.35 -8.51
C ARG A 402 -42.45 -31.91 -9.60
N PRO A 403 -41.48 -32.75 -9.98
CA PRO A 403 -40.54 -32.43 -11.05
C PRO A 403 -41.22 -32.67 -12.40
N GLY A 404 -42.04 -31.73 -12.85
CA GLY A 404 -42.66 -31.86 -14.16
C GLY A 404 -43.87 -30.96 -14.39
N LYS A 405 -43.60 -29.71 -14.76
CA LYS A 405 -44.29 -29.02 -15.87
C LYS A 405 -43.55 -27.72 -16.15
N LYS A 406 -42.70 -27.77 -17.18
CA LYS A 406 -42.25 -26.56 -17.88
C LYS A 406 -43.49 -25.92 -18.50
N HIS A 407 -43.73 -24.65 -18.21
CA HIS A 407 -44.34 -23.74 -19.18
C HIS A 407 -43.36 -22.61 -19.42
N ILE A 408 -42.97 -22.47 -20.69
CA ILE A 408 -42.38 -21.29 -21.30
C ILE A 408 -43.13 -21.15 -22.63
N PRO A 409 -43.48 -19.93 -23.06
CA PRO A 409 -44.23 -18.87 -22.37
C PRO A 409 -45.74 -19.18 -22.28
#